data_AF-A0A6P1HKF2-F1
#
_entry.id   AF-A0A6P1HKF2-F1
#
_cell.length_a   1.000
_cell.length_b   1.000
_cell.length_c   1.000
_cell.angle_alpha   90.00
_cell.angle_beta   90.00
_cell.angle_gamma   90.00
#
_symmetry.space_group_name_H-M   'P 1'
#
loop_
_entity.id
_entity.type
_entity.pdbx_description
1 polymer ?
#
loop_
_entity_poly.entity_id
_entity_poly.type
_entity_poly.pdbx_seq_one_letter_code
_entity_poly.pdbx_strand_id
1 'polypeptide(L)'
;MTENKADVVMFPKWKSSLEQKGRTALQAKKYKEALEHFEQLISFEAANSEVMTGKLICLMELGRYEEAETICRELMKEDEGNYFQYLHIYLTVLFQTSQYQELLDLLDEVFESEEIPQEVRKQFWQLYDITKKLKEDESSAEYIEDIDEFIASLDSKDAKKQWRCLSKLKKQDIHPYINELVPFLKKDYIQPVIKTAMLQWMQEQKVERNVEVTKLGETKVVNPSKLDDILSHPSSRQILNLLDPVEQDNPTLYEFIQQLLFRYMYVRFPVMPTDEETPSLAKAFFELGTSYLQLDHYPFPLENYGSQKEVDLWKQQIEYYEANYFSVLDES
;
A
#
# COMPACT_ATOMS: atom_id res chain seq x y z
N MET A 1 -27.55 40.72 21.41
CA MET A 1 -28.13 40.21 22.67
C MET A 1 -27.35 38.96 23.02
N THR A 2 -26.33 39.12 23.86
CA THR A 2 -25.58 38.02 24.46
C THR A 2 -26.41 37.51 25.62
N GLU A 3 -27.01 36.33 25.47
CA GLU A 3 -27.60 35.63 26.61
C GLU A 3 -26.46 35.30 27.59
N ASN A 4 -26.41 36.04 28.69
CA ASN A 4 -25.73 35.60 29.91
C ASN A 4 -26.31 34.23 30.27
N LYS A 5 -25.59 33.14 29.96
CA LYS A 5 -25.75 31.89 30.70
C LYS A 5 -25.50 32.26 32.15
N ALA A 6 -26.56 32.38 32.94
CA ALA A 6 -26.43 32.51 34.38
C ALA A 6 -25.54 31.36 34.86
N ASP A 7 -24.53 31.65 35.67
CA ASP A 7 -23.78 30.62 36.40
C ASP A 7 -24.79 29.86 37.27
N VAL A 8 -25.34 28.77 36.74
CA VAL A 8 -26.23 27.88 37.47
C VAL A 8 -25.34 27.07 38.39
N VAL A 9 -25.08 27.62 39.56
CA VAL A 9 -24.31 26.93 40.61
C VAL A 9 -25.10 25.70 41.05
N MET A 10 -24.58 24.53 40.68
CA MET A 10 -25.20 23.25 40.93
C MET A 10 -25.12 22.90 42.42
N PHE A 11 -26.27 22.63 43.07
CA PHE A 11 -26.28 22.33 44.50
C PHE A 11 -25.53 21.01 44.81
N PRO A 12 -24.65 20.96 45.83
CA PRO A 12 -23.83 19.76 46.13
C PRO A 12 -24.62 18.47 46.34
N LYS A 13 -25.82 18.56 46.92
CA LYS A 13 -26.73 17.42 47.10
C LYS A 13 -27.30 16.90 45.78
N TRP A 14 -27.52 17.79 44.82
CA TRP A 14 -28.02 17.41 43.50
C TRP A 14 -26.91 16.78 42.66
N LYS A 15 -25.67 17.30 42.73
CA LYS A 15 -24.47 16.71 42.13
C LYS A 15 -24.25 15.26 42.59
N SER A 16 -24.11 15.07 43.89
CA SER A 16 -23.93 13.72 44.48
C SER A 16 -25.09 12.77 44.16
N SER A 17 -26.33 13.29 44.08
CA SER A 17 -27.49 12.48 43.67
C SER A 17 -27.38 12.00 42.22
N LEU A 18 -27.03 12.90 41.28
CA LEU A 18 -26.86 12.55 39.87
C LEU A 18 -25.69 11.60 39.65
N GLU A 19 -24.56 11.81 40.32
CA GLU A 19 -23.42 10.87 40.27
C GLU A 19 -23.83 9.48 40.75
N GLN A 20 -24.57 9.39 41.87
CA GLN A 20 -25.05 8.12 42.39
C GLN A 20 -26.03 7.44 41.44
N LYS A 21 -26.93 8.20 40.81
CA LYS A 21 -27.87 7.67 39.81
C LYS A 21 -27.14 7.15 38.58
N GLY A 22 -26.18 7.93 38.04
CA GLY A 22 -25.34 7.51 36.92
C GLY A 22 -24.59 6.22 37.22
N ARG A 23 -23.92 6.12 38.38
CA ARG A 23 -23.24 4.89 38.84
C ARG A 23 -24.19 3.71 38.98
N THR A 24 -25.35 3.92 39.59
CA THR A 24 -26.34 2.86 39.81
C THR A 24 -26.90 2.35 38.48
N ALA A 25 -27.18 3.26 37.55
CA ALA A 25 -27.62 2.91 36.20
C ALA A 25 -26.53 2.16 35.42
N LEU A 26 -25.27 2.58 35.53
CA LEU A 26 -24.12 1.92 34.91
C LEU A 26 -23.94 0.49 35.45
N GLN A 27 -23.99 0.29 36.77
CA GLN A 27 -23.94 -1.02 37.41
C GLN A 27 -25.12 -1.91 36.99
N ALA A 28 -26.29 -1.32 36.78
CA ALA A 28 -27.47 -2.00 36.26
C ALA A 28 -27.44 -2.21 34.74
N LYS A 29 -26.33 -1.89 34.05
CA LYS A 29 -26.15 -1.96 32.59
C LYS A 29 -27.18 -1.14 31.79
N LYS A 30 -27.75 -0.11 32.41
CA LYS A 30 -28.68 0.83 31.76
C LYS A 30 -27.89 1.99 31.17
N TYR A 31 -27.12 1.71 30.13
CA TYR A 31 -26.12 2.66 29.61
C TYR A 31 -26.70 3.97 29.09
N LYS A 32 -27.90 3.96 28.48
CA LYS A 32 -28.58 5.19 28.05
C LYS A 32 -28.98 6.08 29.24
N GLU A 33 -29.58 5.49 30.26
CA GLU A 33 -30.00 6.20 31.49
C GLU A 33 -28.77 6.73 32.26
N ALA A 34 -27.71 5.94 32.33
CA ALA A 34 -26.45 6.38 32.93
C ALA A 34 -25.82 7.55 32.18
N LEU A 35 -25.78 7.47 30.85
CA LEU A 35 -25.27 8.52 29.98
C LEU A 35 -26.05 9.83 30.15
N GLU A 36 -27.39 9.77 30.21
CA GLU A 36 -28.23 10.96 30.45
C GLU A 36 -27.87 11.66 31.78
N HIS A 37 -27.62 10.89 32.84
CA HIS A 37 -27.20 11.46 34.13
C HIS A 37 -25.79 12.06 34.09
N PHE A 38 -24.86 11.44 33.37
CA PHE A 38 -23.51 11.99 33.19
C PHE A 38 -23.51 13.24 32.30
N GLU A 39 -24.28 13.26 31.21
CA GLU A 39 -24.44 14.42 30.34
C GLU A 39 -25.06 15.61 31.07
N GLN A 40 -26.03 15.38 31.97
CA GLN A 40 -26.54 16.43 32.85
C GLN A 40 -25.42 17.02 33.72
N LEU A 41 -24.61 16.18 34.37
CA LEU A 41 -23.48 16.66 35.18
C LEU A 41 -22.46 17.47 34.36
N ILE A 42 -22.17 17.03 33.13
CA ILE A 42 -21.29 17.75 32.20
C ILE A 42 -21.89 19.11 31.80
N SER A 43 -23.19 19.16 31.50
CA SER A 43 -23.87 20.40 31.09
C SER A 43 -23.88 21.50 32.17
N PHE A 44 -23.73 21.11 33.44
CA PHE A 44 -23.61 22.01 34.59
C PHE A 44 -22.16 22.24 35.03
N GLU A 45 -21.16 21.89 34.20
CA GLU A 45 -19.73 22.03 34.50
C GLU A 45 -19.32 21.33 35.82
N ALA A 46 -20.06 20.28 36.19
CA ALA A 46 -19.89 19.55 37.44
C ALA A 46 -19.19 18.19 37.23
N ALA A 47 -18.68 17.92 36.03
CA ALA A 47 -17.99 16.68 35.68
C ALA A 47 -16.61 16.59 36.34
N ASN A 48 -16.24 15.38 36.75
CA ASN A 48 -14.90 14.99 37.17
C ASN A 48 -14.46 13.77 36.34
N SER A 49 -13.24 13.27 36.57
CA SER A 49 -12.71 12.13 35.83
C SER A 49 -13.56 10.86 35.95
N GLU A 50 -14.23 10.65 37.08
CA GLU A 50 -15.15 9.53 37.29
C GLU A 50 -16.42 9.65 36.41
N VAL A 51 -16.99 10.85 36.29
CA VAL A 51 -18.13 11.13 35.41
C VAL A 51 -17.73 10.97 33.94
N MET A 52 -16.55 11.47 33.54
CA MET A 52 -16.05 11.34 32.17
C MET A 52 -15.77 9.87 31.82
N THR A 53 -15.18 9.11 32.73
CA THR A 53 -14.99 7.66 32.58
C THR A 53 -16.33 6.94 32.45
N GLY A 54 -17.31 7.29 33.28
CA GLY A 54 -18.67 6.77 33.19
C GLY A 54 -19.31 7.03 31.83
N LYS A 55 -19.14 8.25 31.28
CA LYS A 55 -19.58 8.61 29.92
C LYS A 55 -18.92 7.72 28.88
N LEU A 56 -17.59 7.59 28.90
CA LEU A 56 -16.84 6.78 27.93
C LEU A 56 -17.30 5.32 27.92
N ILE A 57 -17.44 4.70 29.11
CA ILE A 57 -17.95 3.33 29.23
C ILE A 57 -19.36 3.23 28.63
N CYS A 58 -20.25 4.19 28.91
CA CYS A 58 -21.59 4.19 28.32
C CYS A 58 -21.54 4.29 26.78
N LEU A 59 -20.66 5.13 26.23
CA LEU A 59 -20.52 5.29 24.78
C LEU A 59 -20.05 3.99 24.12
N MET A 60 -19.04 3.33 24.69
CA MET A 60 -18.54 2.05 24.21
C MET A 60 -19.62 0.97 24.23
N GLU A 61 -20.33 0.81 25.36
CA GLU A 61 -21.39 -0.19 25.50
C GLU A 61 -22.62 0.10 24.62
N LEU A 62 -22.77 1.35 24.16
CA LEU A 62 -23.79 1.76 23.19
C LEU A 62 -23.30 1.68 21.73
N GLY A 63 -22.06 1.26 21.49
CA GLY A 63 -21.45 1.19 20.15
C GLY A 63 -21.12 2.55 19.54
N ARG A 64 -21.11 3.63 20.32
CA ARG A 64 -20.76 5.01 19.89
C ARG A 64 -19.24 5.21 19.96
N TYR A 65 -18.49 4.40 19.22
CA TYR A 65 -17.02 4.34 19.31
C TYR A 65 -16.32 5.61 18.78
N GLU A 66 -16.78 6.18 17.66
CA GLU A 66 -16.20 7.40 17.07
C GLU A 66 -16.23 8.59 18.05
N GLU A 67 -17.34 8.73 18.78
CA GLU A 67 -17.48 9.77 19.80
C GLU A 67 -16.62 9.47 21.03
N ALA A 68 -16.54 8.20 21.44
CA ALA A 68 -15.69 7.79 22.56
C ALA A 68 -14.20 8.07 22.26
N GLU A 69 -13.75 7.77 21.04
CA GLU A 69 -12.40 8.07 20.57
C GLU A 69 -12.10 9.56 20.59
N THR A 70 -12.99 10.38 20.01
CA THR A 70 -12.83 11.84 20.01
C THR A 70 -12.66 12.38 21.43
N ILE A 71 -13.54 11.97 22.35
CA ILE A 71 -13.50 12.41 23.75
C ILE A 71 -12.22 11.92 24.45
N CYS A 72 -11.77 10.69 24.19
CA CYS A 72 -10.52 10.19 24.78
C CYS A 72 -9.32 11.07 24.39
N ARG A 73 -9.20 11.43 23.10
CA ARG A 73 -8.10 12.27 22.61
C ARG A 73 -8.11 13.68 23.23
N GLU A 74 -9.30 14.24 23.47
CA GLU A 74 -9.45 15.52 24.16
C GLU A 74 -9.02 15.40 25.63
N LEU A 75 -9.55 14.41 26.35
CA LEU A 75 -9.27 14.22 27.78
C LEU A 75 -7.80 13.92 28.07
N MET A 76 -7.12 13.15 27.23
CA MET A 76 -5.68 12.90 27.37
C MET A 76 -4.83 14.16 27.24
N LYS A 77 -5.32 15.21 26.55
CA LYS A 77 -4.61 16.50 26.43
C LYS A 77 -4.91 17.45 27.58
N GLU A 78 -6.10 17.36 28.17
CA GLU A 78 -6.59 18.34 29.14
C GLU A 78 -6.39 17.91 30.60
N ASP A 79 -6.35 16.61 30.87
CA ASP A 79 -6.33 16.04 32.23
C ASP A 79 -5.13 15.09 32.41
N GLU A 80 -3.94 15.68 32.57
CA GLU A 80 -2.67 14.97 32.79
C GLU A 80 -2.74 14.00 33.97
N GLY A 81 -3.50 14.34 35.02
CA GLY A 81 -3.63 13.52 36.23
C GLY A 81 -4.32 12.18 36.01
N ASN A 82 -5.16 12.07 34.97
CA ASN A 82 -5.87 10.85 34.60
C ASN A 82 -5.47 10.36 33.18
N TYR A 83 -4.37 10.86 32.63
CA TYR A 83 -3.89 10.52 31.28
C TYR A 83 -3.89 9.01 31.01
N PHE A 84 -3.23 8.22 31.86
CA PHE A 84 -3.13 6.76 31.66
C PHE A 84 -4.47 6.03 31.77
N GLN A 85 -5.43 6.60 32.50
CA GLN A 85 -6.79 6.05 32.57
C GLN A 85 -7.52 6.27 31.24
N TYR A 86 -7.45 7.48 30.66
CA TYR A 86 -8.06 7.75 29.36
C TYR A 86 -7.34 7.03 28.22
N LEU A 87 -6.01 6.93 28.28
CA LEU A 87 -5.22 6.15 27.34
C LEU A 87 -5.67 4.69 27.32
N HIS A 88 -5.85 4.06 28.49
CA HIS A 88 -6.34 2.68 28.56
C HIS A 88 -7.72 2.51 27.92
N ILE A 89 -8.64 3.45 28.18
CA ILE A 89 -9.98 3.42 27.55
C ILE A 89 -9.83 3.57 26.04
N TYR A 90 -8.98 4.50 25.58
CA TYR A 90 -8.75 4.75 24.17
C TYR A 90 -8.19 3.53 23.44
N LEU A 91 -7.17 2.88 24.02
CA LEU A 91 -6.62 1.63 23.51
C LEU A 91 -7.69 0.52 23.43
N THR A 92 -8.63 0.49 24.37
CA THR A 92 -9.75 -0.47 24.33
C THR A 92 -10.72 -0.16 23.18
N VAL A 93 -11.00 1.13 22.92
CA VAL A 93 -11.83 1.55 21.77
C VAL A 93 -11.16 1.16 20.46
N LEU A 94 -9.87 1.44 20.29
CA LEU A 94 -9.09 1.04 19.11
C LEU A 94 -9.12 -0.48 18.92
N PHE A 95 -8.95 -1.26 19.99
CA PHE A 95 -8.99 -2.72 19.93
C PHE A 95 -10.37 -3.25 19.50
N GLN A 96 -11.45 -2.71 20.06
CA GLN A 96 -12.83 -3.12 19.73
C GLN A 96 -13.24 -2.73 18.31
N THR A 97 -12.64 -1.68 17.76
CA THR A 97 -12.86 -1.23 16.37
C THR A 97 -11.87 -1.85 15.38
N SER A 98 -11.05 -2.81 15.82
CA SER A 98 -10.03 -3.49 15.01
C SER A 98 -8.98 -2.56 14.38
N GLN A 99 -8.78 -1.37 14.97
CA GLN A 99 -7.77 -0.41 14.53
C GLN A 99 -6.38 -0.79 15.08
N TYR A 100 -5.89 -1.99 14.73
CA TYR A 100 -4.72 -2.60 15.33
C TYR A 100 -3.41 -1.86 15.04
N GLN A 101 -3.24 -1.31 13.82
CA GLN A 101 -2.04 -0.54 13.48
C GLN A 101 -1.93 0.71 14.36
N GLU A 102 -2.99 1.51 14.46
CA GLU A 102 -3.00 2.74 15.26
C GLU A 102 -2.79 2.44 16.76
N LEU A 103 -3.39 1.36 17.26
CA LEU A 103 -3.17 0.92 18.65
C LEU A 103 -1.69 0.63 18.91
N LEU A 104 -1.03 -0.12 18.02
CA LEU A 104 0.39 -0.46 18.15
C LEU A 104 1.27 0.79 18.08
N ASP A 105 1.01 1.68 17.11
CA ASP A 105 1.77 2.93 16.94
C ASP A 105 1.66 3.83 18.19
N LEU A 106 0.45 3.94 18.76
CA LEU A 106 0.24 4.69 20.00
C LEU A 106 0.97 4.06 21.19
N LEU A 107 0.96 2.74 21.32
CA LEU A 107 1.69 2.06 22.39
C LEU A 107 3.20 2.22 22.22
N ASP A 108 3.73 2.14 20.99
CA ASP A 108 5.14 2.38 20.70
C ASP A 108 5.53 3.82 21.11
N GLU A 109 4.74 4.83 20.73
CA GLU A 109 4.96 6.22 21.16
C GLU A 109 4.98 6.35 22.69
N VAL A 110 4.01 5.75 23.40
CA VAL A 110 3.91 5.81 24.86
C VAL A 110 5.07 5.06 25.54
N PHE A 111 5.53 3.95 24.99
CA PHE A 111 6.70 3.22 25.51
C PHE A 111 8.01 4.02 25.35
N GLU A 112 8.12 4.85 24.31
CA GLU A 112 9.30 5.68 24.05
C GLU A 112 9.32 6.99 24.83
N SER A 113 8.17 7.64 24.99
CA SER A 113 8.07 9.02 25.46
C SER A 113 7.70 9.17 26.94
N GLU A 114 6.98 8.20 27.53
CA GLU A 114 6.34 8.36 28.83
C GLU A 114 6.89 7.43 29.92
N GLU A 115 6.99 7.92 31.16
CA GLU A 115 7.26 7.08 32.32
C GLU A 115 5.99 6.34 32.75
N ILE A 116 5.71 5.20 32.11
CA ILE A 116 4.49 4.42 32.37
C ILE A 116 4.47 3.90 33.82
N PRO A 117 3.39 4.15 34.60
CA PRO A 117 3.22 3.60 35.94
C PRO A 117 3.31 2.08 35.95
N GLN A 118 3.94 1.50 36.99
CA GLN A 118 4.18 0.06 37.06
C GLN A 118 2.88 -0.75 37.01
N GLU A 119 1.79 -0.17 37.53
CA GLU A 119 0.46 -0.77 37.64
C GLU A 119 -0.15 -1.07 36.27
N VAL A 120 0.00 -0.17 35.30
CA VAL A 120 -0.61 -0.28 33.96
C VAL A 120 0.37 -0.82 32.92
N ARG A 121 1.68 -0.72 33.16
CA ARG A 121 2.73 -1.17 32.23
C ARG A 121 2.54 -2.62 31.76
N LYS A 122 2.23 -3.53 32.69
CA LYS A 122 2.02 -4.94 32.34
C LYS A 122 0.80 -5.13 31.43
N GLN A 123 -0.28 -4.36 31.65
CA GLN A 123 -1.51 -4.45 30.87
C GLN A 123 -1.27 -3.94 29.44
N PHE A 124 -0.52 -2.84 29.28
CA PHE A 124 -0.19 -2.31 27.95
C PHE A 124 0.68 -3.25 27.15
N TRP A 125 1.70 -3.88 27.77
CA TRP A 125 2.50 -4.92 27.09
C TRP A 125 1.66 -6.13 26.68
N GLN A 126 0.76 -6.59 27.54
CA GLN A 126 -0.13 -7.71 27.19
C GLN A 126 -1.05 -7.35 26.01
N LEU A 127 -1.61 -6.14 26.01
CA LEU A 127 -2.45 -5.65 24.92
C LEU A 127 -1.64 -5.48 23.63
N TYR A 128 -0.40 -5.01 23.71
CA TYR A 128 0.53 -4.92 22.59
C TYR A 128 0.77 -6.29 21.95
N ASP A 129 1.17 -7.28 22.76
CA ASP A 129 1.48 -8.62 22.28
C ASP A 129 0.27 -9.32 21.64
N ILE A 130 -0.91 -9.15 22.23
CA ILE A 130 -2.16 -9.72 21.70
C ILE A 130 -2.54 -9.04 20.38
N THR A 131 -2.53 -7.70 20.34
CA THR A 131 -2.86 -6.92 19.14
C THR A 131 -1.89 -7.21 18.00
N LYS A 132 -0.60 -7.32 18.30
CA LYS A 132 0.42 -7.68 17.31
C LYS A 132 0.16 -9.04 16.69
N LYS A 133 -0.15 -10.06 17.50
CA LYS A 133 -0.49 -11.40 16.99
C LYS A 133 -1.76 -11.39 16.15
N LEU A 134 -2.81 -10.70 16.59
CA LEU A 134 -4.05 -10.59 15.83
C LEU A 134 -3.85 -9.92 14.47
N LYS A 135 -3.03 -8.87 14.43
CA LYS A 135 -2.67 -8.18 13.19
C LYS A 135 -1.84 -9.08 12.26
N GLU A 136 -0.88 -9.83 12.81
CA GLU A 136 -0.11 -10.82 12.05
C GLU A 136 -1.04 -11.91 11.48
N ASP A 137 -2.00 -12.42 12.26
CA ASP A 137 -2.99 -13.41 11.82
C ASP A 137 -3.94 -12.84 10.74
N GLU A 138 -4.44 -11.63 10.91
CA GLU A 138 -5.31 -10.94 9.94
C GLU A 138 -4.57 -10.68 8.63
N SER A 139 -3.35 -10.14 8.69
CA SER A 139 -2.52 -9.94 7.50
C SER A 139 -2.19 -11.25 6.78
N SER A 140 -2.04 -12.35 7.52
CA SER A 140 -1.82 -13.67 6.95
C SER A 140 -3.08 -14.21 6.25
N ALA A 141 -4.25 -14.00 6.83
CA ALA A 141 -5.52 -14.40 6.21
C ALA A 141 -5.83 -13.58 4.96
N GLU A 142 -5.71 -12.25 5.03
CA GLU A 142 -5.86 -11.34 3.89
C GLU A 142 -4.88 -11.70 2.77
N TYR A 143 -3.63 -12.01 3.12
CA TYR A 143 -2.64 -12.47 2.14
C TYR A 143 -3.05 -13.77 1.43
N ILE A 144 -3.60 -14.74 2.16
CA ILE A 144 -4.12 -15.99 1.58
C ILE A 144 -5.31 -15.71 0.65
N GLU A 145 -6.20 -14.78 1.02
CA GLU A 145 -7.32 -14.41 0.15
C GLU A 145 -6.86 -13.69 -1.13
N ASP A 146 -5.92 -12.75 -1.01
CA ASP A 146 -5.37 -12.00 -2.16
C ASP A 146 -4.61 -12.93 -3.13
N ILE A 147 -3.85 -13.91 -2.62
CA ILE A 147 -3.13 -14.87 -3.48
C ILE A 147 -4.09 -15.82 -4.19
N ASP A 148 -5.13 -16.30 -3.51
CA ASP A 148 -6.17 -17.14 -4.12
C ASP A 148 -6.93 -16.35 -5.20
N GLU A 149 -7.24 -15.06 -4.95
CA GLU A 149 -7.84 -14.18 -5.96
C GLU A 149 -6.92 -14.01 -7.17
N PHE A 150 -5.61 -13.82 -6.94
CA PHE A 150 -4.64 -13.68 -8.03
C PHE A 150 -4.54 -14.96 -8.86
N ILE A 151 -4.40 -16.12 -8.24
CA ILE A 151 -4.33 -17.41 -8.95
C ILE A 151 -5.61 -17.63 -9.78
N ALA A 152 -6.79 -17.38 -9.19
CA ALA A 152 -8.05 -17.46 -9.92
C ALA A 152 -8.11 -16.45 -11.09
N SER A 153 -7.51 -15.26 -10.95
CA SER A 153 -7.42 -14.28 -12.02
C SER A 153 -6.51 -14.72 -13.17
N LEU A 154 -5.47 -15.52 -12.90
CA LEU A 154 -4.59 -16.06 -13.94
C LEU A 154 -5.32 -17.05 -14.85
N ASP A 155 -6.32 -17.77 -14.34
CA ASP A 155 -7.18 -18.62 -15.19
C ASP A 155 -8.20 -17.81 -16.00
N SER A 156 -8.45 -16.56 -15.61
CA SER A 156 -9.26 -15.63 -16.39
C SER A 156 -8.45 -15.02 -17.55
N LYS A 157 -9.12 -14.56 -18.61
CA LYS A 157 -8.45 -13.79 -19.70
C LYS A 157 -8.41 -12.28 -19.43
N ASP A 158 -8.59 -11.87 -18.18
CA ASP A 158 -8.64 -10.46 -17.77
C ASP A 158 -7.28 -9.99 -17.25
N ALA A 159 -6.49 -9.39 -18.14
CA ALA A 159 -5.16 -8.91 -17.82
C ALA A 159 -5.17 -7.72 -16.83
N LYS A 160 -6.23 -6.90 -16.82
CA LYS A 160 -6.35 -5.78 -15.87
C LYS A 160 -6.57 -6.30 -14.46
N LYS A 161 -7.47 -7.27 -14.31
CA LYS A 161 -7.68 -7.94 -13.02
C LYS A 161 -6.40 -8.62 -12.54
N GLN A 162 -5.69 -9.34 -13.42
CA GLN A 162 -4.41 -9.98 -13.10
C GLN A 162 -3.39 -8.96 -12.57
N TRP A 163 -3.25 -7.81 -13.25
CA TRP A 163 -2.33 -6.75 -12.81
C TRP A 163 -2.72 -6.17 -11.45
N ARG A 164 -4.01 -5.89 -11.24
CA ARG A 164 -4.53 -5.36 -9.97
C ARG A 164 -4.32 -6.31 -8.79
N CYS A 165 -4.56 -7.60 -8.97
CA CYS A 165 -4.31 -8.60 -7.92
C CYS A 165 -2.80 -8.72 -7.67
N LEU A 166 -1.99 -8.78 -8.73
CA LEU A 166 -0.54 -8.87 -8.61
C LEU A 166 0.08 -7.65 -7.92
N SER A 167 -0.41 -6.43 -8.20
CA SER A 167 0.14 -5.20 -7.63
C SER A 167 0.03 -5.14 -6.10
N LYS A 168 -1.01 -5.73 -5.51
CA LYS A 168 -1.16 -5.92 -4.06
C LYS A 168 -0.10 -6.87 -3.48
N LEU A 169 0.28 -7.89 -4.24
CA LEU A 169 1.12 -9.00 -3.79
C LEU A 169 2.63 -8.77 -3.94
N LYS A 170 3.09 -7.80 -4.75
CA LYS A 170 4.51 -7.64 -5.13
C LYS A 170 5.50 -7.60 -3.96
N LYS A 171 5.07 -7.18 -2.76
CA LYS A 171 5.93 -7.11 -1.56
C LYS A 171 5.85 -8.34 -0.65
N GLN A 172 4.90 -9.23 -0.90
CA GLN A 172 4.62 -10.39 -0.05
C GLN A 172 5.49 -11.59 -0.45
N ASP A 173 5.62 -12.56 0.47
CA ASP A 173 6.47 -13.73 0.26
C ASP A 173 5.87 -14.71 -0.76
N ILE A 174 6.43 -14.76 -1.96
CA ILE A 174 5.95 -15.66 -3.02
C ILE A 174 6.24 -17.16 -2.75
N HIS A 175 7.20 -17.49 -1.87
CA HIS A 175 7.75 -18.86 -1.76
C HIS A 175 6.74 -19.98 -1.57
N PRO A 176 5.69 -19.84 -0.74
CA PRO A 176 4.70 -20.90 -0.55
C PRO A 176 3.95 -21.27 -1.84
N TYR A 177 3.81 -20.31 -2.76
CA TYR A 177 2.96 -20.42 -3.96
C TYR A 177 3.75 -20.56 -5.27
N ILE A 178 5.10 -20.55 -5.23
CA ILE A 178 5.94 -20.65 -6.43
C ILE A 178 5.57 -21.84 -7.31
N ASN A 179 5.29 -23.01 -6.72
CA ASN A 179 4.99 -24.23 -7.48
C ASN A 179 3.70 -24.12 -8.29
N GLU A 180 2.74 -23.37 -7.78
CA GLU A 180 1.45 -23.13 -8.43
C GLU A 180 1.52 -22.03 -9.48
N LEU A 181 2.32 -20.99 -9.21
CA LEU A 181 2.47 -19.83 -10.10
C LEU A 181 3.36 -20.10 -11.32
N VAL A 182 4.46 -20.86 -11.16
CA VAL A 182 5.43 -21.10 -12.24
C VAL A 182 4.82 -21.70 -13.52
N PRO A 183 3.87 -22.66 -13.47
CA PRO A 183 3.18 -23.16 -14.66
C PRO A 183 2.53 -22.07 -15.54
N PHE A 184 2.07 -20.95 -14.97
CA PHE A 184 1.45 -19.86 -15.71
C PHE A 184 2.43 -19.08 -16.60
N LEU A 185 3.72 -19.08 -16.26
CA LEU A 185 4.77 -18.43 -17.07
C LEU A 185 4.93 -19.06 -18.46
N LYS A 186 4.42 -20.29 -18.66
CA LYS A 186 4.45 -21.02 -19.94
C LYS A 186 3.17 -20.87 -20.75
N LYS A 187 2.10 -20.32 -20.18
CA LYS A 187 0.77 -20.29 -20.82
C LYS A 187 0.70 -19.15 -21.84
N ASP A 188 0.36 -19.45 -23.08
CA ASP A 188 0.33 -18.45 -24.17
C ASP A 188 -0.76 -17.39 -24.01
N TYR A 189 -1.85 -17.70 -23.29
CA TYR A 189 -2.94 -16.77 -23.05
C TYR A 189 -2.62 -15.74 -21.94
N ILE A 190 -1.58 -15.96 -21.14
CA ILE A 190 -1.12 -14.98 -20.15
C ILE A 190 -0.27 -13.94 -20.87
N GLN A 191 -0.68 -12.67 -20.74
CA GLN A 191 -0.01 -11.58 -21.42
C GLN A 191 1.44 -11.42 -20.94
N PRO A 192 2.38 -11.01 -21.83
CA PRO A 192 3.79 -10.89 -21.48
C PRO A 192 4.06 -9.94 -20.30
N VAL A 193 3.28 -8.86 -20.16
CA VAL A 193 3.40 -7.87 -19.08
C VAL A 193 3.24 -8.55 -17.70
N ILE A 194 2.22 -9.40 -17.56
CA ILE A 194 1.96 -10.13 -16.31
C ILE A 194 3.09 -11.10 -15.99
N LYS A 195 3.62 -11.80 -17.00
CA LYS A 195 4.78 -12.70 -16.81
C LYS A 195 6.02 -11.95 -16.35
N THR A 196 6.29 -10.75 -16.87
CA THR A 196 7.41 -9.91 -16.38
C THR A 196 7.20 -9.53 -14.94
N ALA A 197 5.99 -9.09 -14.59
CA ALA A 197 5.68 -8.69 -13.23
C ALA A 197 5.81 -9.85 -12.23
N MET A 198 5.38 -11.06 -12.62
CA MET A 198 5.62 -12.27 -11.82
C MET A 198 7.11 -12.58 -11.66
N LEU A 199 7.92 -12.41 -12.72
CA LEU A 199 9.37 -12.61 -12.64
C LEU A 199 10.06 -11.56 -11.76
N GLN A 200 9.64 -10.30 -11.82
CA GLN A 200 10.13 -9.25 -10.93
C GLN A 200 9.76 -9.53 -9.49
N TRP A 201 8.52 -9.97 -9.23
CA TRP A 201 8.11 -10.39 -7.89
C TRP A 201 9.00 -11.56 -7.38
N MET A 202 9.27 -12.56 -8.22
CA MET A 202 10.22 -13.64 -7.90
C MET A 202 11.65 -13.13 -7.66
N GLN A 203 12.10 -12.13 -8.42
CA GLN A 203 13.42 -11.52 -8.28
C GLN A 203 13.54 -10.74 -6.95
N GLU A 204 12.55 -9.92 -6.62
CA GLU A 204 12.48 -9.15 -5.37
C GLU A 204 12.50 -10.07 -4.13
N GLN A 205 11.77 -11.18 -4.20
CA GLN A 205 11.76 -12.21 -3.16
C GLN A 205 12.96 -13.18 -3.24
N LYS A 206 13.95 -12.91 -4.13
CA LYS A 206 15.20 -13.68 -4.25
C LYS A 206 15.01 -15.18 -4.51
N VAL A 207 14.07 -15.52 -5.39
CA VAL A 207 13.80 -16.91 -5.78
C VAL A 207 15.00 -17.50 -6.53
N GLU A 208 15.74 -18.40 -5.87
CA GLU A 208 16.91 -19.09 -6.42
C GLU A 208 16.56 -20.39 -7.17
N ARG A 209 15.62 -20.32 -8.09
CA ARG A 209 15.15 -21.50 -8.85
C ARG A 209 15.11 -21.22 -10.35
N ASN A 210 15.46 -22.21 -11.15
CA ASN A 210 15.25 -22.15 -12.59
C ASN A 210 13.76 -22.25 -12.92
N VAL A 211 13.24 -21.23 -13.61
CA VAL A 211 11.87 -21.15 -14.12
C VAL A 211 11.91 -21.05 -15.64
N GLU A 212 10.99 -21.74 -16.30
CA GLU A 212 10.86 -21.69 -17.76
C GLU A 212 9.71 -20.75 -18.11
N VAL A 213 10.00 -19.79 -18.98
CA VAL A 213 9.10 -18.70 -19.36
C VAL A 213 8.95 -18.72 -20.87
N THR A 214 7.71 -18.74 -21.34
CA THR A 214 7.40 -18.65 -22.78
C THR A 214 6.82 -17.28 -23.08
N LYS A 215 7.47 -16.53 -23.97
CA LYS A 215 7.07 -15.19 -24.40
C LYS A 215 7.35 -15.01 -25.88
N LEU A 216 6.39 -14.41 -26.58
CA LEU A 216 6.56 -13.99 -27.98
C LEU A 216 6.97 -15.15 -28.91
N GLY A 217 6.56 -16.38 -28.59
CA GLY A 217 6.92 -17.59 -29.33
C GLY A 217 8.27 -18.22 -28.95
N GLU A 218 9.03 -17.57 -28.06
CA GLU A 218 10.30 -18.07 -27.55
C GLU A 218 10.16 -18.59 -26.12
N THR A 219 10.95 -19.62 -25.78
CA THR A 219 10.98 -20.18 -24.42
C THR A 219 12.39 -20.08 -23.86
N LYS A 220 12.50 -19.51 -22.66
CA LYS A 220 13.78 -19.27 -21.97
C LYS A 220 13.71 -19.79 -20.55
N VAL A 221 14.79 -20.46 -20.13
CA VAL A 221 14.98 -20.86 -18.73
C VAL A 221 15.83 -19.80 -18.05
N VAL A 222 15.32 -19.24 -16.95
CA VAL A 222 15.97 -18.17 -16.20
C VAL A 222 15.96 -18.48 -14.70
N ASN A 223 16.89 -17.89 -13.97
CA ASN A 223 16.85 -17.87 -12.51
C ASN A 223 16.49 -16.44 -12.06
N PRO A 224 15.29 -16.19 -11.50
CA PRO A 224 14.82 -14.84 -11.19
C PRO A 224 15.78 -14.03 -10.33
N SER A 225 16.37 -14.65 -9.30
CA SER A 225 17.35 -13.98 -8.41
C SER A 225 18.63 -13.51 -9.09
N LYS A 226 18.95 -14.04 -10.29
CA LYS A 226 20.16 -13.74 -11.05
C LYS A 226 19.91 -12.87 -12.27
N LEU A 227 18.66 -12.44 -12.49
CA LEU A 227 18.34 -11.54 -13.58
C LEU A 227 18.85 -10.13 -13.25
N ASP A 228 19.39 -9.45 -14.26
CA ASP A 228 19.66 -8.02 -14.17
C ASP A 228 18.35 -7.22 -14.15
N ASP A 229 18.38 -6.02 -13.58
CA ASP A 229 17.33 -5.04 -13.80
C ASP A 229 17.17 -4.73 -15.31
N ILE A 230 15.95 -4.41 -15.74
CA ILE A 230 15.57 -4.26 -17.15
C ILE A 230 16.47 -3.24 -17.87
N LEU A 231 16.72 -2.08 -17.26
CA LEU A 231 17.56 -1.04 -17.87
C LEU A 231 19.05 -1.29 -17.61
N SER A 232 19.38 -2.09 -16.61
CA SER A 232 20.76 -2.53 -16.34
C SER A 232 21.24 -3.68 -17.22
N HIS A 233 20.34 -4.38 -17.92
CA HIS A 233 20.68 -5.46 -18.84
C HIS A 233 21.66 -4.99 -19.94
N PRO A 234 22.64 -5.82 -20.37
CA PRO A 234 23.62 -5.45 -21.38
C PRO A 234 23.03 -4.84 -22.66
N SER A 235 21.99 -5.44 -23.23
CA SER A 235 21.33 -4.91 -24.44
C SER A 235 20.71 -3.53 -24.23
N SER A 236 20.11 -3.27 -23.06
CA SER A 236 19.52 -1.97 -22.72
C SER A 236 20.62 -0.92 -22.60
N ARG A 237 21.71 -1.23 -21.88
CA ARG A 237 22.88 -0.36 -21.77
C ARG A 237 23.50 -0.06 -23.13
N GLN A 238 23.60 -1.06 -24.01
CA GLN A 238 24.14 -0.87 -25.35
C GLN A 238 23.27 0.10 -26.18
N ILE A 239 21.94 -0.05 -26.15
CA ILE A 239 21.02 0.86 -26.85
C ILE A 239 21.14 2.28 -26.29
N LEU A 240 21.21 2.43 -24.96
CA LEU A 240 21.35 3.74 -24.32
C LEU A 240 22.70 4.39 -24.66
N ASN A 241 23.80 3.65 -24.62
CA ASN A 241 25.13 4.12 -24.99
C ASN A 241 25.19 4.62 -26.46
N LEU A 242 24.49 3.93 -27.36
CA LEU A 242 24.36 4.36 -28.77
C LEU A 242 23.62 5.71 -28.90
N LEU A 243 22.86 6.10 -27.90
CA LEU A 243 22.06 7.32 -27.83
C LEU A 243 22.64 8.37 -26.88
N ASP A 244 23.83 8.15 -26.28
CA ASP A 244 24.51 9.13 -25.42
C ASP A 244 24.65 10.53 -26.07
N PRO A 245 24.94 10.67 -27.39
CA PRO A 245 24.95 11.99 -28.01
C PRO A 245 23.61 12.72 -27.93
N VAL A 246 22.49 11.98 -27.92
CA VAL A 246 21.14 12.54 -27.79
C VAL A 246 20.92 13.09 -26.38
N GLU A 247 21.49 12.45 -25.35
CA GLU A 247 21.41 12.95 -23.97
C GLU A 247 22.07 14.32 -23.83
N GLN A 248 23.23 14.51 -24.47
CA GLN A 248 23.98 15.77 -24.41
C GLN A 248 23.25 16.90 -25.14
N ASP A 249 22.63 16.60 -26.28
CA ASP A 249 21.98 17.60 -27.12
C ASP A 249 20.52 17.89 -26.71
N ASN A 250 19.77 16.86 -26.30
CA ASN A 250 18.36 16.95 -25.91
C ASN A 250 18.03 15.94 -24.79
N PRO A 251 18.27 16.30 -23.51
CA PRO A 251 17.98 15.44 -22.37
C PRO A 251 16.51 14.99 -22.29
N THR A 252 15.56 15.86 -22.65
CA THR A 252 14.12 15.53 -22.65
C THR A 252 13.79 14.40 -23.63
N LEU A 253 14.35 14.43 -24.84
CA LEU A 253 14.18 13.35 -25.81
C LEU A 253 14.81 12.06 -25.31
N TYR A 254 15.99 12.13 -24.71
CA TYR A 254 16.67 10.96 -24.16
C TYR A 254 15.88 10.30 -23.02
N GLU A 255 15.39 11.08 -22.05
CA GLU A 255 14.51 10.57 -20.97
C GLU A 255 13.25 9.90 -21.55
N PHE A 256 12.65 10.50 -22.58
CA PHE A 256 11.49 9.91 -23.25
C PHE A 256 11.82 8.58 -23.95
N ILE A 257 12.97 8.50 -24.63
CA ILE A 257 13.46 7.27 -25.23
C ILE A 257 13.73 6.21 -24.15
N GLN A 258 14.30 6.57 -23.00
CA GLN A 258 14.48 5.65 -21.88
C GLN A 258 13.15 5.05 -21.40
N GLN A 259 12.09 5.85 -21.33
CA GLN A 259 10.75 5.35 -20.99
C GLN A 259 10.19 4.39 -22.05
N LEU A 260 10.33 4.73 -23.33
CA LEU A 260 9.94 3.86 -24.45
C LEU A 260 10.70 2.53 -24.42
N LEU A 261 12.02 2.60 -24.22
CA LEU A 261 12.91 1.44 -24.09
C LEU A 261 12.48 0.58 -22.92
N PHE A 262 12.21 1.18 -21.75
CA PHE A 262 11.73 0.46 -20.58
C PHE A 262 10.45 -0.32 -20.90
N ARG A 263 9.42 0.32 -21.46
CA ARG A 263 8.15 -0.33 -21.81
C ARG A 263 8.35 -1.48 -22.79
N TYR A 264 9.15 -1.26 -23.84
CA TYR A 264 9.48 -2.28 -24.82
C TYR A 264 10.18 -3.49 -24.19
N MET A 265 11.23 -3.24 -23.41
CA MET A 265 11.99 -4.28 -22.73
C MET A 265 11.14 -4.99 -21.68
N TYR A 266 10.24 -4.29 -21.00
CA TYR A 266 9.32 -4.86 -20.03
C TYR A 266 8.44 -5.95 -20.66
N VAL A 267 7.88 -5.71 -21.85
CA VAL A 267 7.05 -6.71 -22.55
C VAL A 267 7.89 -7.93 -22.93
N ARG A 268 9.12 -7.72 -23.39
CA ARG A 268 10.04 -8.77 -23.87
C ARG A 268 10.70 -9.60 -22.76
N PHE A 269 10.97 -9.00 -21.61
CA PHE A 269 11.78 -9.59 -20.54
C PHE A 269 11.29 -10.99 -20.12
N PRO A 270 12.14 -12.03 -20.06
CA PRO A 270 13.61 -12.00 -20.12
C PRO A 270 14.21 -12.31 -21.51
N VAL A 271 13.40 -12.26 -22.57
CA VAL A 271 13.83 -12.48 -23.97
C VAL A 271 14.31 -11.16 -24.58
N MET A 272 15.54 -10.79 -24.23
CA MET A 272 16.15 -9.50 -24.59
C MET A 272 16.72 -9.51 -26.02
N PRO A 273 16.77 -8.35 -26.70
CA PRO A 273 17.41 -8.22 -28.00
C PRO A 273 18.89 -8.62 -27.97
N THR A 274 19.38 -9.11 -29.10
CA THR A 274 20.79 -9.45 -29.33
C THR A 274 21.60 -8.23 -29.73
N ASP A 275 22.93 -8.29 -29.58
CA ASP A 275 23.84 -7.19 -29.89
C ASP A 275 23.72 -6.71 -31.35
N GLU A 276 23.45 -7.63 -32.28
CA GLU A 276 23.25 -7.35 -33.71
C GLU A 276 21.98 -6.51 -33.99
N GLU A 277 20.95 -6.65 -33.17
CA GLU A 277 19.68 -5.92 -33.33
C GLU A 277 19.74 -4.51 -32.72
N THR A 278 20.65 -4.27 -31.76
CA THR A 278 20.70 -3.03 -30.99
C THR A 278 20.86 -1.74 -31.81
N PRO A 279 21.64 -1.67 -32.91
CA PRO A 279 21.79 -0.43 -33.68
C PRO A 279 20.49 -0.02 -34.39
N SER A 280 19.79 -0.99 -34.99
CA SER A 280 18.50 -0.76 -35.67
C SER A 280 17.41 -0.40 -34.67
N LEU A 281 17.43 -1.02 -33.47
CA LEU A 281 16.51 -0.68 -32.38
C LEU A 281 16.77 0.74 -31.84
N ALA A 282 18.02 1.13 -31.60
CA ALA A 282 18.37 2.48 -31.15
C ALA A 282 17.86 3.54 -32.13
N LYS A 283 18.03 3.30 -33.44
CA LYS A 283 17.49 4.15 -34.50
C LYS A 283 15.95 4.21 -34.46
N ALA A 284 15.28 3.08 -34.28
CA ALA A 284 13.82 3.01 -34.19
C ALA A 284 13.28 3.81 -32.99
N PHE A 285 13.87 3.65 -31.81
CA PHE A 285 13.51 4.42 -30.61
C PHE A 285 13.71 5.92 -30.81
N PHE A 286 14.83 6.31 -31.41
CA PHE A 286 15.10 7.70 -31.72
C PHE A 286 14.04 8.30 -32.65
N GLU A 287 13.69 7.62 -33.74
CA GLU A 287 12.69 8.12 -34.68
C GLU A 287 11.28 8.18 -34.09
N LEU A 288 10.91 7.22 -33.24
CA LEU A 288 9.64 7.29 -32.52
C LEU A 288 9.65 8.43 -31.51
N GLY A 289 10.73 8.59 -30.75
CA GLY A 289 10.89 9.66 -29.78
C GLY A 289 10.76 11.05 -30.41
N THR A 290 11.46 11.28 -31.52
CA THR A 290 11.38 12.56 -32.25
C THR A 290 10.00 12.77 -32.85
N SER A 291 9.37 11.73 -33.41
CA SER A 291 8.01 11.81 -33.95
C SER A 291 6.97 12.14 -32.87
N TYR A 292 7.06 11.54 -31.69
CA TYR A 292 6.10 11.76 -30.60
C TYR A 292 6.26 13.15 -29.98
N LEU A 293 7.49 13.65 -29.87
CA LEU A 293 7.78 15.01 -29.38
C LEU A 293 7.66 16.10 -30.46
N GLN A 294 7.26 15.73 -31.69
CA GLN A 294 7.11 16.66 -32.82
C GLN A 294 8.41 17.42 -33.15
N LEU A 295 9.56 16.74 -33.00
CA LEU A 295 10.88 17.26 -33.30
C LEU A 295 11.25 16.94 -34.76
N ASP A 296 10.72 17.73 -35.68
CA ASP A 296 11.01 17.57 -37.11
C ASP A 296 12.52 17.80 -37.40
N HIS A 297 13.08 16.95 -38.27
CA HIS A 297 14.45 17.08 -38.79
C HIS A 297 15.59 17.00 -37.76
N TYR A 298 15.36 16.41 -36.59
CA TYR A 298 16.43 16.16 -35.62
C TYR A 298 17.36 15.01 -36.12
N PRO A 299 18.65 15.28 -36.41
CA PRO A 299 19.52 14.32 -37.07
C PRO A 299 19.88 13.16 -36.14
N PHE A 300 19.84 11.93 -36.65
CA PHE A 300 20.28 10.77 -35.89
C PHE A 300 21.82 10.76 -35.76
N PRO A 301 22.38 10.55 -34.56
CA PRO A 301 23.81 10.75 -34.33
C PRO A 301 24.72 9.63 -34.87
N LEU A 302 24.19 8.50 -35.36
CA LEU A 302 25.00 7.39 -35.85
C LEU A 302 24.88 7.20 -37.37
N GLU A 303 26.02 6.99 -38.04
CA GLU A 303 26.07 6.72 -39.48
C GLU A 303 25.78 5.26 -39.85
N ASN A 304 26.11 4.32 -38.95
CA ASN A 304 25.94 2.89 -39.18
C ASN A 304 24.79 2.35 -38.33
N TYR A 305 23.64 2.17 -38.97
CA TYR A 305 22.47 1.47 -38.47
C TYR A 305 22.06 0.45 -39.53
N GLY A 306 21.25 -0.55 -39.16
CA GLY A 306 20.74 -1.52 -40.14
C GLY A 306 19.91 -0.85 -41.25
N SER A 307 19.34 -1.67 -42.12
CA SER A 307 18.54 -1.13 -43.22
C SER A 307 17.31 -0.37 -42.71
N GLN A 308 16.88 0.68 -43.43
CA GLN A 308 15.66 1.42 -43.07
C GLN A 308 14.44 0.49 -42.93
N LYS A 309 14.38 -0.58 -43.74
CA LYS A 309 13.32 -1.59 -43.65
C LYS A 309 13.30 -2.31 -42.30
N GLU A 310 14.46 -2.61 -41.72
CA GLU A 310 14.56 -3.21 -40.39
C GLU A 310 14.14 -2.22 -39.31
N VAL A 311 14.57 -0.96 -39.43
CA VAL A 311 14.16 0.13 -38.52
C VAL A 311 12.63 0.27 -38.49
N ASP A 312 11.99 0.33 -39.66
CA ASP A 312 10.54 0.45 -39.77
C ASP A 312 9.80 -0.75 -39.14
N LEU A 313 10.35 -1.96 -39.28
CA LEU A 313 9.81 -3.17 -38.64
C LEU A 313 9.91 -3.07 -37.11
N TRP A 314 11.05 -2.60 -36.58
CA TRP A 314 11.22 -2.40 -35.14
C TRP A 314 10.28 -1.35 -34.60
N LYS A 315 10.05 -0.25 -35.32
CA LYS A 315 9.09 0.79 -34.91
C LYS A 315 7.69 0.23 -34.73
N GLN A 316 7.19 -0.53 -35.73
CA GLN A 316 5.89 -1.19 -35.64
C GLN A 316 5.79 -2.13 -34.43
N GLN A 317 6.87 -2.88 -34.15
CA GLN A 317 6.91 -3.77 -33.00
C GLN A 317 6.91 -3.00 -31.67
N ILE A 318 7.68 -1.91 -31.56
CA ILE A 318 7.74 -1.06 -30.37
C ILE A 318 6.34 -0.50 -30.07
N GLU A 319 5.67 0.08 -31.06
CA GLU A 319 4.31 0.62 -30.91
C GLU A 319 3.31 -0.47 -30.49
N TYR A 320 3.40 -1.66 -31.09
CA TYR A 320 2.55 -2.80 -30.72
C TYR A 320 2.77 -3.24 -29.26
N TYR A 321 4.02 -3.30 -28.79
CA TYR A 321 4.33 -3.65 -27.41
C TYR A 321 3.95 -2.54 -26.43
N GLU A 322 4.08 -1.29 -26.82
CA GLU A 322 3.63 -0.15 -26.03
C GLU A 322 2.11 -0.18 -25.81
N ALA A 323 1.32 -0.43 -26.87
CA ALA A 323 -0.13 -0.60 -26.74
C ALA A 323 -0.50 -1.77 -25.81
N ASN A 324 0.20 -2.91 -25.93
CA ASN A 324 -0.02 -4.05 -25.03
C ASN A 324 0.35 -3.72 -23.58
N TYR A 325 1.44 -2.99 -23.35
CA TYR A 325 1.85 -2.53 -22.02
C TYR A 325 0.74 -1.67 -21.38
N PHE A 326 0.27 -0.64 -22.07
CA PHE A 326 -0.78 0.23 -21.55
C PHE A 326 -2.14 -0.47 -21.40
N SER A 327 -2.46 -1.44 -22.26
CA SER A 327 -3.72 -2.21 -22.14
C SER A 327 -3.87 -2.94 -20.79
N VAL A 328 -2.75 -3.24 -20.12
CA VAL A 328 -2.70 -3.91 -18.82
C VAL A 328 -2.59 -2.92 -17.67
N LEU A 329 -1.75 -1.89 -17.82
CA LEU A 329 -1.43 -0.95 -16.74
C LEU A 329 -2.35 0.27 -16.65
N ASP A 330 -3.12 0.61 -17.69
CA ASP A 330 -4.03 1.75 -17.62
C ASP A 330 -5.26 1.44 -16.75
N GLU A 331 -5.26 2.08 -15.57
CA GLU A 331 -6.44 2.38 -14.77
C GLU A 331 -7.28 3.41 -15.53
N SER A 332 -8.10 2.94 -16.46
CA SER A 332 -9.22 3.72 -17.00
C SER A 332 -10.41 3.68 -16.06
#